data_AF-A0A5E4MB87-F1
#
_entry.id   AF-A0A5E4MB87-F1
#
_cell.length_a   1.000
_cell.length_b   1.000
_cell.length_c   1.000
_cell.angle_alpha   90.00
_cell.angle_beta   90.00
_cell.angle_gamma   90.00
#
_symmetry.space_group_name_H-M   'P 1'
#
loop_
_entity.id
_entity.type
_entity.pdbx_description
1 polymer ?
#
loop_
_entity_poly.entity_id
_entity_poly.type
_entity_poly.pdbx_seq_one_letter_code
_entity_poly.pdbx_strand_id
1 'polypeptide(L)' 'MADTITENAASIGYKYAEHYYAVLRTLPGCIDQFYDDFGEYKTVFENGTVFWARTRQEAIKALTQPISDS' A
#
# COMPACT_ATOMS: atom_id res chain seq x y z
N MET A 1 -9.83 -20.92 24.95
CA MET A 1 -8.72 -20.03 25.34
C MET A 1 -8.86 -18.78 24.50
N ALA A 2 -8.82 -17.60 25.11
CA ALA A 2 -8.85 -16.34 24.36
C ALA A 2 -7.43 -16.03 23.88
N ASP A 3 -7.27 -15.77 22.57
CA ASP A 3 -5.98 -15.39 22.00
C ASP A 3 -5.50 -14.09 22.64
N THR A 4 -4.31 -14.14 23.25
CA THR A 4 -3.70 -12.95 23.86
C THR A 4 -3.03 -12.14 22.76
N ILE A 5 -3.48 -10.90 22.57
CA ILE A 5 -2.85 -9.96 21.65
C ILE A 5 -1.44 -9.64 22.20
N THR A 6 -0.40 -10.08 21.49
CA THR A 6 1.01 -9.91 21.90
C THR A 6 1.59 -8.56 21.49
N GLU A 7 0.97 -7.87 20.53
CA GLU A 7 1.40 -6.55 20.04
C GLU A 7 0.24 -5.57 19.94
N ASN A 8 0.45 -4.34 20.39
CA ASN A 8 -0.56 -3.30 20.25
C ASN A 8 -0.65 -2.79 18.80
N ALA A 9 -1.80 -2.19 18.46
CA ALA A 9 -2.07 -1.71 17.10
C ALA A 9 -1.05 -0.65 16.61
N ALA A 10 -0.49 0.17 17.49
CA ALA A 10 0.51 1.17 17.11
C ALA A 10 1.83 0.52 16.68
N SER A 11 2.28 -0.52 17.40
CA SER A 11 3.46 -1.32 17.04
C SER A 11 3.27 -1.97 15.67
N ILE A 12 2.11 -2.58 15.44
CA ILE A 12 1.78 -3.24 14.16
C ILE A 12 1.77 -2.21 13.03
N GLY A 13 1.09 -1.08 13.21
CA GLY A 13 1.00 -0.02 12.20
C GLY A 13 2.36 0.57 11.83
N TYR A 14 3.23 0.80 12.82
CA TYR A 14 4.59 1.30 12.59
C TYR A 14 5.41 0.31 11.74
N LYS A 15 5.46 -0.96 12.14
CA LYS A 15 6.18 -2.01 11.41
C LYS A 15 5.63 -2.21 10.00
N TYR A 16 4.31 -2.17 9.86
CA TYR A 16 3.64 -2.29 8.57
C TYR A 16 4.03 -1.15 7.63
N ALA A 17 3.94 0.10 8.09
CA ALA A 17 4.27 1.26 7.27
C ALA A 17 5.75 1.25 6.85
N GLU A 18 6.66 0.95 7.77
CA GLU A 18 8.09 0.83 7.48
C GLU A 18 8.34 -0.22 6.38
N HIS A 19 7.76 -1.41 6.55
CA HIS A 19 7.92 -2.50 5.59
C HIS A 19 7.30 -2.17 4.22
N TYR A 20 6.06 -1.65 4.21
CA TYR A 20 5.36 -1.23 2.99
C TYR A 20 6.19 -0.24 2.17
N TYR A 21 6.68 0.83 2.80
CA TYR A 21 7.47 1.84 2.08
C TYR A 21 8.87 1.35 1.70
N ALA A 22 9.45 0.40 2.44
CA ALA A 22 10.71 -0.22 2.04
C ALA A 22 10.53 -1.07 0.77
N VAL A 23 9.47 -1.89 0.70
CA VAL A 23 9.14 -2.70 -0.49
C VAL A 23 8.82 -1.79 -1.67
N LEU A 24 7.97 -0.77 -1.49
CA LEU A 24 7.60 0.15 -2.57
C LEU A 24 8.83 0.82 -3.22
N ARG A 25 9.85 1.17 -2.42
CA ARG A 25 11.07 1.84 -2.91
C ARG A 25 12.09 0.91 -3.55
N THR A 26 12.22 -0.31 -3.04
CA THR A 26 13.34 -1.21 -3.40
C THR A 26 12.93 -2.40 -4.24
N LEU A 27 11.69 -2.86 -4.09
CA LEU A 27 11.12 -4.05 -4.71
C LEU A 27 9.66 -3.80 -5.15
N PRO A 28 9.40 -2.81 -6.02
CA PRO A 28 8.03 -2.42 -6.40
C PRO A 28 7.23 -3.57 -7.04
N GLY A 29 7.90 -4.57 -7.62
CA GLY A 29 7.25 -5.79 -8.14
C GLY A 29 6.62 -6.69 -7.08
N CYS A 30 6.88 -6.46 -5.79
CA CYS A 30 6.29 -7.21 -4.66
C CYS A 30 5.25 -6.40 -3.88
N ILE A 31 4.87 -5.21 -4.35
CA ILE A 31 3.90 -4.36 -3.65
C ILE A 31 2.49 -4.95 -3.63
N ASP A 32 2.22 -5.87 -4.55
CA ASP A 32 0.95 -6.58 -4.71
C ASP A 32 0.54 -7.37 -3.46
N GLN A 33 1.51 -7.83 -2.67
CA GLN A 33 1.32 -8.62 -1.45
C GLN A 33 0.60 -7.85 -0.32
N PHE A 34 0.56 -6.52 -0.40
CA PHE A 34 -0.08 -5.66 0.60
C PHE A 34 -1.55 -5.35 0.31
N TYR A 35 -2.08 -5.87 -0.79
CA TYR A 35 -3.42 -5.56 -1.26
C TYR A 35 -4.26 -6.84 -1.34
N ASP A 36 -5.53 -6.75 -0.96
CA ASP A 36 -6.52 -7.78 -1.22
C ASP A 36 -6.94 -7.73 -2.70
N ASP A 37 -7.47 -8.84 -3.24
CA ASP A 37 -7.93 -8.89 -4.63
C ASP A 37 -8.96 -7.78 -4.92
N PHE A 38 -9.84 -7.52 -3.95
CA PHE A 38 -10.87 -6.47 -3.98
C PHE A 38 -10.80 -5.63 -2.70
N GLY A 39 -10.70 -4.31 -2.85
CA GLY A 39 -10.63 -3.37 -1.73
C GLY A 39 -10.61 -1.93 -2.22
N GLU A 40 -10.98 -0.97 -1.37
CA GLU A 40 -10.90 0.46 -1.72
C GLU A 40 -9.56 1.05 -1.28
N TYR A 41 -8.78 1.50 -2.25
CA TYR A 41 -7.48 2.13 -2.01
C TYR A 41 -7.45 3.51 -2.63
N LYS A 42 -6.90 4.46 -1.88
CA LYS A 42 -6.73 5.85 -2.32
C LYS A 42 -5.26 6.22 -2.23
N THR A 43 -4.72 6.75 -3.31
CA THR A 43 -3.41 7.41 -3.30
C THR A 43 -3.55 8.86 -3.73
N VAL A 44 -2.71 9.71 -3.17
CA VAL A 44 -2.60 11.13 -3.51
C VAL A 44 -1.16 11.37 -3.93
N PHE A 45 -0.97 11.77 -5.18
CA PHE A 45 0.34 12.06 -5.74
C PHE A 45 0.80 13.47 -5.36
N GLU A 46 2.09 13.75 -5.52
CA GLU A 46 2.69 15.05 -5.18
C GLU A 46 2.03 16.23 -5.90
N ASN A 47 1.57 16.02 -7.13
CA ASN A 47 0.84 17.03 -7.92
C ASN A 47 -0.63 17.22 -7.46
N GLY A 48 -1.05 16.58 -6.36
CA GLY A 48 -2.40 16.64 -5.82
C GLY A 48 -3.41 15.73 -6.53
N THR A 49 -3.00 14.98 -7.56
CA THR A 49 -3.87 14.02 -8.24
C THR A 49 -4.28 12.91 -7.28
N VAL A 50 -5.59 12.63 -7.23
CA VAL A 50 -6.15 11.56 -6.42
C VAL A 50 -6.51 10.39 -7.32
N PHE A 51 -6.02 9.20 -7.00
CA PHE A 51 -6.40 7.96 -7.67
C PHE A 51 -7.14 7.04 -6.70
N TRP A 52 -8.24 6.46 -7.17
CA TRP A 52 -9.05 5.49 -6.45
C TRP A 52 -8.96 4.14 -7.17
N ALA A 53 -8.55 3.11 -6.44
CA ALA A 53 -8.50 1.73 -6.90
C ALA A 53 -9.54 0.90 -6.15
N ARG A 54 -10.20 -0.03 -6.86
CA ARG A 54 -11.12 -1.01 -6.28
C ARG A 54 -10.60 -2.45 -6.36
N THR A 55 -9.48 -2.64 -7.04
CA THR A 55 -8.82 -3.94 -7.21
C THR A 55 -7.33 -3.83 -6.92
N ARG A 56 -6.70 -4.96 -6.53
CA ARG A 56 -5.24 -5.08 -6.41
C ARG A 56 -4.52 -4.57 -7.66
N GLN A 57 -4.99 -4.95 -8.85
CA GLN A 57 -4.35 -4.60 -10.12
C GLN A 57 -4.38 -3.08 -10.39
N GLU A 58 -5.50 -2.41 -10.11
CA GLU A 58 -5.61 -0.96 -10.22
C GLU A 58 -4.68 -0.24 -9.24
N ALA A 59 -4.58 -0.74 -7.99
CA ALA A 59 -3.71 -0.16 -6.98
C ALA A 59 -2.23 -0.27 -7.37
N ILE A 60 -1.79 -1.44 -7.82
CA ILE A 60 -0.41 -1.66 -8.27
C ILE A 60 -0.11 -0.75 -9.46
N LYS A 61 -1.01 -0.70 -10.46
CA LYS A 61 -0.83 0.14 -11.65
C LYS A 61 -0.61 1.61 -11.27
N ALA A 62 -1.37 2.12 -10.31
CA ALA A 62 -1.21 3.50 -9.84
C ALA A 62 0.13 3.76 -9.16
N LEU A 63 0.68 2.75 -8.45
CA LEU A 63 1.94 2.91 -7.70
C LEU A 63 3.20 2.68 -8.53
N THR A 64 3.13 1.82 -9.55
CA THR A 64 4.32 1.41 -10.33
C THR A 64 4.45 2.12 -11.67
N GLN A 65 3.41 2.80 -12.15
CA GLN A 65 3.52 3.58 -13.37
C GLN A 65 4.20 4.93 -13.09
N PRO A 66 5.12 5.38 -13.97
CA PRO A 66 5.61 6.74 -13.91
C PRO A 66 4.43 7.70 -13.97
N ILE A 67 4.42 8.70 -13.11
CA ILE A 67 3.54 9.85 -13.32
C ILE A 67 4.11 10.52 -14.58
N SER A 68 3.42 10.35 -15.71
CA SER A 68 3.79 11.08 -16.91
C SER A 68 3.56 12.56 -16.66
N ASP A 69 4.64 13.31 -16.47
CA ASP A 69 4.60 14.77 -16.60
C ASP A 69 4.12 15.07 -18.02
N SER A 70 2.92 15.65 -18.13
CA SER A 70 2.39 16.17 -19.39
C SER A 70 3.06 17.49 -19.73
#